data_AF-A0A5B0MUW8-F1
#
_entry.id   AF-A0A5B0MUW8-F1
#
_cell.length_a   1.000
_cell.length_b   1.000
_cell.length_c   1.000
_cell.angle_alpha   90.00
_cell.angle_beta   90.00
_cell.angle_gamma   90.00
#
_symmetry.space_group_name_H-M   'P 1'
#
loop_
_entity.id
_entity.type
_entity.pdbx_description
1 polymer ?
#
loop_
_entity_poly.entity_id
_entity_poly.type
_entity_poly.pdbx_seq_one_letter_code
_entity_poly.pdbx_strand_id
1 'polypeptide(L)'
;MDTFQGYPMIDFFVREVRAVVTGDLIIIRLGSCGTLVPEIPVGRVVVCSSSLAIWTNYDYFQLSDQERENSKGTPAGSPYLMSRPIGCDQTLHDALYENLEKTVDQGLVSSGALHSSADTFYAGQGRLDSNFMDHNHGLLDSLSKLNPSPVTLEMETTHLFHLAAINQHKSNQPADEPKSDPSSFCQGKGQIRVAAAHITFAGRISGDFIEPKEVEKLEFQAGKGCLETLINQQIDPANLHPVEDSVWSC
;
A
#
# COMPACT_ATOMS: atom_id res chain seq x y z
N MET A 1 -15.73 6.13 -3.19
CA MET A 1 -14.73 6.77 -4.05
C MET A 1 -13.78 5.65 -4.43
N ASP A 2 -13.91 5.09 -5.61
CA ASP A 2 -12.99 4.05 -6.08
C ASP A 2 -11.63 4.70 -6.22
N THR A 3 -10.63 4.23 -5.45
CA THR A 3 -9.27 4.66 -5.71
C THR A 3 -8.89 4.12 -7.08
N PHE A 4 -8.86 5.01 -8.09
CA PHE A 4 -8.21 4.73 -9.37
C PHE A 4 -6.77 4.25 -9.11
N GLN A 5 -6.21 3.51 -10.06
CA GLN A 5 -4.97 2.76 -9.85
C GLN A 5 -3.73 3.68 -9.78
N GLY A 6 -2.77 3.30 -8.95
CA GLY A 6 -1.43 3.90 -8.87
C GLY A 6 -1.21 4.89 -7.72
N TYR A 7 0.07 5.17 -7.45
CA TYR A 7 0.51 6.10 -6.40
C TYR A 7 -0.15 7.49 -6.46
N PRO A 8 -0.30 8.15 -7.62
CA PRO A 8 -0.88 9.50 -7.67
C PRO A 8 -2.30 9.55 -7.13
N MET A 9 -3.09 8.49 -7.32
CA MET A 9 -4.48 8.45 -6.87
C MET A 9 -4.60 8.30 -5.35
N ILE A 10 -3.68 7.55 -4.74
CA ILE A 10 -3.53 7.54 -3.28
C ILE A 10 -3.05 8.90 -2.77
N ASP A 11 -2.17 9.58 -3.50
CA ASP A 11 -1.70 10.92 -3.14
C ASP A 11 -2.85 11.92 -3.08
N PHE A 12 -3.64 12.01 -4.16
CA PHE A 12 -4.84 12.85 -4.19
C PHE A 12 -5.78 12.50 -3.05
N PHE A 13 -6.15 11.22 -2.91
CA PHE A 13 -7.10 10.79 -1.88
C PHE A 13 -6.64 11.18 -0.47
N VAL A 14 -5.42 10.78 -0.07
CA VAL A 14 -4.97 10.99 1.30
C VAL A 14 -4.76 12.48 1.59
N ARG A 15 -4.21 13.25 0.64
CA ARG A 15 -3.97 14.68 0.85
C ARG A 15 -5.26 15.49 0.87
N GLU A 16 -6.20 15.21 -0.02
CA GLU A 16 -7.49 15.91 -0.05
C GLU A 16 -8.33 15.56 1.18
N VAL A 17 -8.37 14.29 1.60
CA VAL A 17 -9.01 13.89 2.86
C VAL A 17 -8.35 14.58 4.06
N ARG A 18 -7.01 14.61 4.11
CA ARG A 18 -6.29 15.32 5.18
C ARG A 18 -6.60 16.81 5.20
N ALA A 19 -6.76 17.45 4.04
CA ALA A 19 -7.04 18.88 3.94
C ALA A 19 -8.41 19.28 4.51
N VAL A 20 -9.38 18.36 4.53
CA VAL A 20 -10.76 18.63 5.01
C VAL A 20 -11.09 17.97 6.35
N VAL A 21 -10.29 17.02 6.81
CA VAL A 21 -10.43 16.41 8.13
C VAL A 21 -9.47 17.10 9.10
N THR A 22 -9.84 17.16 10.38
CA THR A 22 -8.99 17.60 11.51
C THR A 22 -8.94 16.45 12.50
N GLY A 23 -7.82 16.29 13.22
CA GLY A 23 -7.64 15.17 14.13
C GLY A 23 -7.12 13.90 13.44
N ASP A 24 -7.19 12.78 14.14
CA ASP A 24 -6.63 11.50 13.70
C ASP A 24 -7.43 10.90 12.55
N LEU A 25 -6.71 10.29 11.61
CA LEU A 25 -7.27 9.58 10.46
C LEU A 25 -6.86 8.10 10.52
N ILE A 26 -7.82 7.21 10.32
CA ILE A 26 -7.59 5.78 10.24
C ILE A 26 -8.05 5.31 8.86
N ILE A 27 -7.13 4.74 8.09
CA ILE A 27 -7.42 4.31 6.72
C ILE A 27 -7.04 2.83 6.58
N ILE A 28 -8.00 2.00 6.18
CA ILE A 28 -7.76 0.62 5.78
C ILE A 28 -7.93 0.52 4.28
N ARG A 29 -6.89 0.08 3.58
CA ARG A 29 -6.98 -0.26 2.16
C ARG A 29 -7.36 -1.74 2.02
N LEU A 30 -8.50 -2.00 1.40
CA LEU A 30 -8.84 -3.30 0.84
C LEU A 30 -8.65 -3.24 -0.67
N GLY A 31 -7.80 -4.10 -1.22
CA GLY A 31 -7.52 -4.12 -2.65
C GLY A 31 -7.39 -5.53 -3.22
N SER A 32 -7.05 -5.61 -4.50
CA SER A 32 -6.65 -6.86 -5.15
C SER A 32 -5.14 -6.86 -5.43
N CYS A 33 -4.55 -8.03 -5.58
CA CYS A 33 -3.14 -8.17 -5.89
C CYS A 33 -2.84 -9.45 -6.68
N GLY A 34 -1.64 -9.51 -7.28
CA GLY A 34 -1.04 -10.77 -7.70
C GLY A 34 -0.25 -11.41 -6.57
N THR A 35 -0.26 -12.74 -6.48
CA THR A 35 0.64 -13.49 -5.58
C THR A 35 1.94 -13.86 -6.30
N LEU A 36 3.06 -13.66 -5.62
CA LEU A 36 4.42 -13.97 -6.09
C LEU A 36 4.93 -15.31 -5.57
N VAL A 37 4.17 -16.00 -4.71
CA VAL A 37 4.63 -17.21 -4.01
C VAL A 37 3.55 -18.30 -3.99
N PRO A 38 3.92 -19.59 -4.08
CA PRO A 38 2.95 -20.69 -4.11
C PRO A 38 2.25 -20.92 -2.76
N GLU A 39 2.86 -20.53 -1.64
CA GLU A 39 2.31 -20.72 -0.29
C GLU A 39 1.04 -19.87 -0.06
N ILE A 40 0.88 -18.79 -0.83
CA ILE A 40 -0.30 -17.93 -0.82
C ILE A 40 -0.95 -18.01 -2.21
N PRO A 41 -1.83 -19.00 -2.47
CA PRO A 41 -2.47 -19.14 -3.77
C PRO A 41 -3.50 -18.03 -4.03
N VAL A 42 -4.11 -18.04 -5.22
CA VAL A 42 -5.28 -17.19 -5.53
C VAL A 42 -6.45 -17.50 -4.59
N GLY A 43 -7.29 -16.52 -4.30
CA GLY A 43 -8.42 -16.67 -3.36
C GLY A 43 -8.04 -16.59 -1.89
N ARG A 44 -6.94 -15.90 -1.55
CA ARG A 44 -6.54 -15.61 -0.17
C ARG A 44 -6.68 -14.13 0.13
N VAL A 45 -6.87 -13.80 1.40
CA VAL A 45 -6.79 -12.43 1.92
C VAL A 45 -5.48 -12.27 2.66
N VAL A 46 -4.63 -11.33 2.24
CA VAL A 46 -3.29 -11.13 2.81
C VAL A 46 -3.23 -9.78 3.48
N VAL A 47 -2.97 -9.78 4.78
CA VAL A 47 -2.77 -8.58 5.60
C VAL A 47 -1.29 -8.20 5.57
N CYS A 48 -1.04 -6.95 5.19
CA CYS A 48 0.27 -6.42 4.89
C CYS A 48 0.92 -5.80 6.13
N SER A 49 2.10 -6.29 6.53
CA SER A 49 2.89 -5.69 7.62
C SER A 49 3.72 -4.50 7.14
N SER A 50 4.26 -4.61 5.92
CA SER A 50 5.05 -3.58 5.26
C SER A 50 4.99 -3.74 3.75
N SER A 51 5.29 -2.66 3.02
CA SER A 51 5.29 -2.66 1.55
C SER A 51 6.50 -1.93 0.99
N LEU A 52 7.06 -2.43 -0.11
CA LEU A 52 8.13 -1.77 -0.87
C LEU A 52 7.62 -1.25 -2.21
N ALA A 53 8.14 -0.10 -2.63
CA ALA A 53 7.81 0.50 -3.91
C ALA A 53 8.77 -0.02 -4.97
N ILE A 54 8.22 -0.29 -6.15
CA ILE A 54 8.91 -0.56 -7.40
C ILE A 54 8.53 0.58 -8.35
N TRP A 55 9.54 1.19 -8.97
CA TRP A 55 9.29 2.20 -9.99
C TRP A 55 10.26 2.08 -11.16
N THR A 56 9.79 2.56 -12.30
CA THR A 56 10.52 2.59 -13.56
C THR A 56 11.61 3.64 -13.47
N ASN A 57 12.84 3.25 -13.76
CA ASN A 57 13.96 4.18 -13.90
C ASN A 57 13.98 4.70 -15.34
N TYR A 58 13.32 5.84 -15.59
CA TYR A 58 13.27 6.41 -16.94
C TYR A 58 14.65 6.72 -17.52
N ASP A 59 15.64 7.06 -16.69
CA ASP A 59 17.01 7.35 -17.14
C ASP A 59 17.66 6.11 -17.79
N TYR A 60 17.42 4.91 -17.25
CA TYR A 60 17.95 3.65 -17.80
C TYR A 60 17.62 3.48 -19.28
N PHE A 61 16.40 3.86 -19.68
CA PHE A 61 15.92 3.68 -21.06
C PHE A 61 16.51 4.72 -22.03
N GLN A 62 17.12 5.79 -21.51
CA GLN A 62 17.82 6.80 -22.33
C GLN A 62 19.32 6.49 -22.49
N LEU A 63 19.86 5.53 -21.72
CA LEU A 63 21.27 5.13 -21.81
C LEU A 63 21.56 4.35 -23.09
N SER A 64 22.69 4.65 -23.72
CA SER A 64 23.30 3.80 -24.74
C SER A 64 23.76 2.46 -24.17
N ASP A 65 23.97 1.47 -25.04
CA ASP A 65 24.44 0.13 -24.61
C ASP A 65 25.75 0.19 -23.82
N GLN A 66 26.68 1.07 -24.23
CA GLN A 66 27.96 1.24 -23.52
C GLN A 66 27.77 1.85 -22.13
N GLU A 67 26.86 2.81 -21.97
CA GLU A 67 26.54 3.40 -20.67
C GLU A 67 25.85 2.39 -19.75
N ARG A 68 24.94 1.57 -20.29
CA ARG A 68 24.29 0.50 -19.52
C ARG A 68 25.29 -0.52 -18.99
N GLU A 69 26.25 -0.95 -19.80
CA GLU A 69 27.28 -1.89 -19.34
C GLU A 69 28.19 -1.24 -18.28
N ASN A 70 28.54 0.04 -18.45
CA ASN A 70 29.34 0.77 -17.46
C ASN A 70 28.61 0.98 -16.12
N SER A 71 27.28 1.11 -16.14
CA SER A 71 26.46 1.32 -14.94
C SER A 71 25.95 0.02 -14.31
N LYS A 72 26.32 -1.14 -14.84
CA LYS A 72 25.88 -2.46 -14.35
C LYS A 72 26.20 -2.66 -12.88
N GLY A 73 25.23 -3.15 -12.12
CA GLY A 73 25.34 -3.34 -10.67
C GLY A 73 25.16 -2.05 -9.84
N THR A 74 24.91 -0.91 -10.49
CA THR A 74 24.50 0.33 -9.83
C THR A 74 23.01 0.60 -10.05
N PRO A 75 22.37 1.48 -9.25
CA PRO A 75 21.00 1.90 -9.49
C PRO A 75 20.76 2.46 -10.91
N ALA A 76 21.71 3.22 -11.45
CA ALA A 76 21.60 3.81 -12.79
C ALA A 76 21.56 2.74 -13.90
N GLY A 77 22.22 1.60 -13.69
CA GLY A 77 22.20 0.47 -14.61
C GLY A 77 21.02 -0.49 -14.41
N SER A 78 20.04 -0.13 -13.59
CA SER A 78 18.83 -0.93 -13.36
C SER A 78 17.60 -0.26 -14.00
N PRO A 79 16.79 -0.99 -14.79
CA PRO A 79 15.53 -0.47 -15.35
C PRO A 79 14.46 -0.22 -14.30
N TYR A 80 14.54 -0.90 -13.15
CA TYR A 80 13.60 -0.77 -12.05
C TYR A 80 14.36 -0.55 -10.74
N LEU A 81 13.83 0.37 -9.94
CA LEU A 81 14.35 0.69 -8.62
C LEU A 81 13.36 0.22 -7.56
N MET A 82 13.90 -0.11 -6.39
CA MET A 82 13.12 -0.63 -5.27
C MET A 82 13.41 0.19 -4.02
N SER A 83 12.37 0.54 -3.26
CA SER A 83 12.55 1.23 -1.97
C SER A 83 12.91 0.24 -0.87
N ARG A 84 13.30 0.78 0.28
CA ARG A 84 13.19 0.03 1.55
C ARG A 84 11.69 -0.20 1.86
N PRO A 85 11.33 -1.31 2.52
CA PRO A 85 9.97 -1.51 3.00
C PRO A 85 9.55 -0.42 3.99
N ILE A 86 8.30 0.02 3.87
CA ILE A 86 7.65 0.96 4.78
C ILE A 86 6.60 0.18 5.57
N GLY A 87 6.61 0.30 6.90
CA GLY A 87 5.67 -0.39 7.77
C GLY A 87 4.32 0.31 7.88
N CYS A 88 3.29 -0.48 8.20
CA CYS A 88 1.96 0.02 8.58
C CYS A 88 1.85 0.33 10.08
N ASP A 89 0.67 0.74 10.55
CA ASP A 89 0.35 0.83 11.98
C ASP A 89 0.13 -0.58 12.56
N GLN A 90 1.03 -1.03 13.44
CA GLN A 90 1.01 -2.42 13.94
C GLN A 90 -0.28 -2.75 14.72
N THR A 91 -0.79 -1.82 15.53
CA THR A 91 -2.02 -2.05 16.30
C THR A 91 -3.24 -2.19 15.40
N LEU A 92 -3.33 -1.38 14.34
CA LEU A 92 -4.39 -1.46 13.35
C LEU A 92 -4.26 -2.73 12.49
N HIS A 93 -3.04 -3.11 12.13
CA HIS A 93 -2.75 -4.36 11.45
C HIS A 93 -3.25 -5.57 12.23
N ASP A 94 -2.92 -5.66 13.51
CA ASP A 94 -3.29 -6.81 14.34
C ASP A 94 -4.81 -6.90 14.51
N ALA A 95 -5.47 -5.76 14.73
CA ALA A 95 -6.92 -5.67 14.78
C ALA A 95 -7.58 -6.05 13.44
N LEU A 96 -7.00 -5.63 12.31
CA LEU A 96 -7.48 -5.98 10.98
C LEU A 96 -7.39 -7.48 10.73
N TYR A 97 -6.24 -8.08 11.06
CA TYR A 97 -6.05 -9.52 10.93
C TYR A 97 -7.04 -10.31 11.80
N GLU A 98 -7.22 -9.92 13.07
CA GLU A 98 -8.14 -10.60 13.98
C GLU A 98 -9.61 -10.55 13.49
N ASN A 99 -10.06 -9.41 12.95
CA ASN A 99 -11.43 -9.31 12.42
C ASN A 99 -11.58 -10.07 11.11
N LEU A 100 -10.58 -10.04 10.21
CA LEU A 100 -10.63 -10.81 8.97
C LEU A 100 -10.68 -12.33 9.23
N GLU A 101 -9.95 -12.84 10.21
CA GLU A 101 -10.03 -14.26 10.62
C GLU A 101 -11.42 -14.67 11.14
N LYS A 102 -12.23 -13.72 11.60
CA LYS A 102 -13.61 -13.96 12.04
C LYS A 102 -14.63 -13.86 10.92
N THR A 103 -14.38 -13.02 9.91
CA THR A 103 -15.35 -12.73 8.84
C THR A 103 -15.12 -13.49 7.55
N VAL A 104 -13.86 -13.84 7.25
CA VAL A 104 -13.45 -14.62 6.08
C VAL A 104 -13.43 -16.09 6.45
N ASP A 105 -13.76 -16.97 5.49
CA ASP A 105 -13.73 -18.42 5.72
C ASP A 105 -12.38 -18.91 6.28
N GLN A 106 -12.46 -19.88 7.19
CA GLN A 106 -11.33 -20.34 7.99
C GLN A 106 -10.13 -20.75 7.13
N GLY A 107 -8.97 -20.20 7.48
CA GLY A 107 -7.69 -20.51 6.83
C GLY A 107 -7.45 -19.77 5.51
N LEU A 108 -8.36 -18.88 5.06
CA LEU A 108 -8.15 -18.07 3.87
C LEU A 108 -7.37 -16.77 4.12
N VAL A 109 -7.14 -16.39 5.38
CA VAL A 109 -6.38 -15.17 5.72
C VAL A 109 -4.92 -15.51 6.02
N SER A 110 -4.01 -14.64 5.59
CA SER A 110 -2.58 -14.70 5.89
C SER A 110 -2.11 -13.33 6.37
N SER A 111 -1.09 -13.28 7.23
CA SER A 111 -0.64 -12.05 7.88
C SER A 111 0.87 -11.97 7.97
N GLY A 112 1.40 -10.78 8.31
CA GLY A 112 2.83 -10.54 8.47
C GLY A 112 3.59 -10.42 7.14
N ALA A 113 2.87 -10.38 6.02
CA ALA A 113 3.44 -10.41 4.67
C ALA A 113 4.12 -9.09 4.28
N LEU A 114 5.29 -9.19 3.64
CA LEU A 114 5.88 -8.10 2.87
C LEU A 114 5.15 -7.99 1.52
N HIS A 115 4.53 -6.86 1.26
CA HIS A 115 3.91 -6.55 -0.02
C HIS A 115 4.88 -5.77 -0.90
N SER A 116 4.54 -5.65 -2.18
CA SER A 116 5.18 -4.72 -3.09
C SER A 116 4.14 -3.97 -3.92
N SER A 117 4.45 -2.72 -4.22
CA SER A 117 3.66 -1.86 -5.09
C SER A 117 4.49 -1.50 -6.31
N ALA A 118 3.90 -1.49 -7.51
CA ALA A 118 4.53 -1.01 -8.72
C ALA A 118 3.86 0.27 -9.23
N ASP A 119 4.64 1.17 -9.82
CA ASP A 119 4.13 2.37 -10.48
C ASP A 119 3.32 2.09 -11.76
N THR A 120 3.52 0.91 -12.35
CA THR A 120 2.94 0.49 -13.63
C THR A 120 2.43 -0.95 -13.55
N PHE A 121 1.34 -1.26 -14.24
CA PHE A 121 0.71 -2.58 -14.21
C PHE A 121 1.45 -3.66 -15.03
N TYR A 122 2.15 -3.25 -16.09
CA TYR A 122 2.85 -4.16 -17.00
C TYR A 122 4.35 -4.24 -16.68
N ALA A 123 5.08 -3.19 -17.07
CA ALA A 123 6.53 -3.06 -16.96
C ALA A 123 7.03 -3.35 -15.53
N GLY A 124 6.61 -2.52 -14.56
CA GLY A 124 6.97 -2.61 -13.14
C GLY A 124 6.41 -3.83 -12.40
N GLN A 125 5.59 -4.65 -13.07
CA GLN A 125 5.16 -5.93 -12.55
C GLN A 125 5.75 -7.14 -13.30
N GLY A 126 6.69 -6.94 -14.22
CA GLY A 126 7.36 -8.04 -14.92
C GLY A 126 6.44 -8.77 -15.91
N ARG A 127 5.41 -8.10 -16.46
CA ARG A 127 4.62 -8.65 -17.57
C ARG A 127 5.37 -8.42 -18.87
N LEU A 128 5.52 -9.47 -19.68
CA LEU A 128 6.21 -9.38 -20.97
C LEU A 128 5.22 -9.00 -22.06
N ASP A 129 5.54 -7.95 -22.82
CA ASP A 129 4.81 -7.53 -24.01
C ASP A 129 5.83 -7.27 -25.12
N SER A 130 5.71 -7.99 -26.25
CA SER A 130 6.64 -7.89 -27.37
C SER A 130 6.59 -6.52 -28.07
N ASN A 131 5.56 -5.71 -27.81
CA ASN A 131 5.45 -4.36 -28.37
C ASN A 131 6.31 -3.33 -27.63
N PHE A 132 6.82 -3.66 -26.43
CA PHE A 132 7.55 -2.74 -25.57
C PHE A 132 8.89 -3.34 -25.10
N MET A 133 9.96 -2.54 -25.15
CA MET A 133 11.27 -2.93 -24.63
C MET A 133 11.37 -2.62 -23.13
N ASP A 134 10.60 -3.32 -22.30
CA ASP A 134 10.48 -3.01 -20.86
C ASP A 134 11.69 -3.44 -20.02
N HIS A 135 12.60 -4.26 -20.56
CA HIS A 135 13.77 -4.79 -19.84
C HIS A 135 13.42 -5.43 -18.47
N ASN A 136 12.23 -6.02 -18.32
CA ASN A 136 11.68 -6.50 -17.05
C ASN A 136 11.73 -8.03 -16.82
N HIS A 137 12.35 -8.78 -17.73
CA HIS A 137 12.44 -10.26 -17.66
C HIS A 137 13.00 -10.80 -16.33
N GLY A 138 13.95 -10.07 -15.72
CA GLY A 138 14.58 -10.47 -14.45
C GLY A 138 13.92 -9.87 -13.20
N LEU A 139 12.84 -9.10 -13.34
CA LEU A 139 12.28 -8.33 -12.22
C LEU A 139 11.72 -9.24 -11.11
N LEU A 140 10.92 -10.24 -11.46
CA LEU A 140 10.33 -11.15 -10.47
C LEU A 140 11.39 -12.02 -9.77
N ASP A 141 12.42 -12.44 -10.50
CA ASP A 141 13.58 -13.15 -9.94
C ASP A 141 14.42 -12.24 -9.01
N SER A 142 14.51 -10.94 -9.31
CA SER A 142 15.16 -9.98 -8.43
C SER A 142 14.38 -9.77 -7.13
N LEU A 143 13.04 -9.73 -7.20
CA LEU A 143 12.17 -9.63 -6.03
C LEU A 143 12.27 -10.86 -5.14
N SER A 144 12.30 -12.07 -5.72
CA SER A 144 12.37 -13.32 -4.95
C SER A 144 13.68 -13.48 -4.17
N LYS A 145 14.75 -12.79 -4.59
CA LYS A 145 16.07 -12.78 -3.94
C LYS A 145 16.20 -11.76 -2.81
N LEU A 146 15.21 -10.89 -2.61
CA LEU A 146 15.20 -9.96 -1.46
C LEU A 146 15.01 -10.73 -0.15
N ASN A 147 15.45 -10.14 0.96
CA ASN A 147 15.28 -10.71 2.30
C ASN A 147 14.74 -9.65 3.29
N PRO A 148 13.46 -9.74 3.72
CA PRO A 148 12.46 -10.70 3.23
C PRO A 148 12.06 -10.43 1.78
N SER A 149 11.58 -11.45 1.07
CA SER A 149 11.02 -11.31 -0.27
C SER A 149 9.54 -10.91 -0.20
N PRO A 150 9.07 -10.04 -1.12
CA PRO A 150 7.66 -9.71 -1.17
C PRO A 150 6.84 -10.89 -1.68
N VAL A 151 5.67 -11.09 -1.09
CA VAL A 151 4.76 -12.20 -1.43
C VAL A 151 3.60 -11.78 -2.33
N THR A 152 3.31 -10.49 -2.41
CA THR A 152 2.24 -9.92 -3.24
C THR A 152 2.71 -8.69 -4.02
N LEU A 153 1.99 -8.37 -5.08
CA LEU A 153 2.28 -7.27 -5.98
C LEU A 153 1.00 -6.54 -6.42
N GLU A 154 0.93 -5.25 -6.11
CA GLU A 154 -0.18 -4.32 -6.45
C GLU A 154 0.39 -2.94 -6.80
N MET A 155 -0.34 -1.82 -6.66
CA MET A 155 0.10 -0.53 -7.22
C MET A 155 -0.04 0.70 -6.30
N GLU A 156 -0.44 0.54 -5.03
CA GLU A 156 -0.90 1.67 -4.22
C GLU A 156 -0.36 1.67 -2.79
N THR A 157 -0.24 0.50 -2.17
CA THR A 157 -0.09 0.35 -0.71
C THR A 157 1.16 1.03 -0.17
N THR A 158 2.28 0.97 -0.90
CA THR A 158 3.51 1.61 -0.44
C THR A 158 3.36 3.12 -0.32
N HIS A 159 2.64 3.77 -1.25
CA HIS A 159 2.43 5.21 -1.18
C HIS A 159 1.51 5.59 -0.02
N LEU A 160 0.49 4.78 0.27
CA LEU A 160 -0.36 4.96 1.44
C LEU A 160 0.45 4.92 2.75
N PHE A 161 1.32 3.91 2.87
CA PHE A 161 2.19 3.77 4.04
C PHE A 161 3.21 4.91 4.13
N HIS A 162 3.76 5.34 2.98
CA HIS A 162 4.65 6.48 2.92
C HIS A 162 3.99 7.77 3.44
N LEU A 163 2.80 8.11 2.94
CA LEU A 163 2.08 9.32 3.34
C LEU A 163 1.75 9.32 4.84
N ALA A 164 1.34 8.17 5.39
CA ALA A 164 1.12 8.03 6.82
C ALA A 164 2.41 8.27 7.63
N ALA A 165 3.54 7.71 7.17
CA ALA A 165 4.84 7.86 7.82
C ALA A 165 5.36 9.31 7.79
N ILE A 166 5.12 10.07 6.71
CA ILE A 166 5.58 11.46 6.59
C ILE A 166 4.58 12.51 7.12
N ASN A 167 3.31 12.14 7.34
CA ASN A 167 2.34 13.00 8.03
C ASN A 167 2.74 13.23 9.49
N GLN A 168 3.44 12.27 10.10
CA GLN A 168 4.04 12.45 11.41
C GLN A 168 5.29 13.33 11.24
N HIS A 169 5.15 14.66 11.36
CA HIS A 169 6.29 15.52 11.61
C HIS A 169 6.90 15.08 12.94
N LYS A 170 7.87 14.17 12.91
CA LYS A 170 8.74 13.88 14.05
C LYS A 170 9.53 15.16 14.31
N SER A 171 8.96 16.03 15.14
CA SER A 171 9.73 17.08 15.78
C SER A 171 10.81 16.36 16.59
N ASN A 172 12.07 16.46 16.15
CA ASN A 172 13.23 16.06 16.97
C ASN A 172 13.43 17.02 18.17
N GLN A 173 12.50 17.94 18.40
CA GLN A 173 12.47 18.85 19.54
C GLN A 173 11.26 18.50 20.43
N PRO A 174 11.39 18.60 21.77
CA PRO A 174 10.24 18.49 22.66
C PRO A 174 9.15 19.44 22.16
N ALA A 175 7.90 18.96 22.14
CA ALA A 175 6.77 19.71 21.63
C ALA A 175 6.68 21.06 22.34
N ASP A 176 7.11 22.14 21.67
CA ASP A 176 6.67 23.48 22.05
C ASP A 176 5.14 23.49 21.96
N GLU A 177 4.51 24.23 22.88
CA GLU A 177 3.06 24.41 22.86
C GLU A 177 2.58 24.73 21.44
N PRO A 178 1.43 24.17 21.02
CA PRO A 178 0.95 24.30 19.65
C PRO A 178 0.73 25.78 19.33
N LYS A 179 1.68 26.39 18.62
CA LYS A 179 1.53 27.74 18.09
C LYS A 179 0.34 27.72 17.14
N SER A 180 -0.71 28.45 17.50
CA SER A 180 -1.90 28.69 16.67
C SER A 180 -1.53 29.64 15.53
N ASP A 181 -0.67 29.18 14.64
CA ASP A 181 -0.36 29.90 13.41
C ASP A 181 -1.28 29.39 12.29
N PRO A 182 -2.30 30.17 11.88
CA PRO A 182 -3.17 29.81 10.77
C PRO A 182 -2.46 29.74 9.41
N SER A 183 -1.19 30.16 9.33
CA SER A 183 -0.34 30.03 8.14
C SER A 183 0.61 28.81 8.18
N SER A 184 0.57 28.03 9.26
CA SER A 184 1.32 26.78 9.34
C SER A 184 0.72 25.77 8.35
N PHE A 185 1.56 25.24 7.45
CA PHE A 185 1.23 24.11 6.56
C PHE A 185 0.74 22.85 7.32
N CYS A 186 0.77 22.85 8.65
CA CYS A 186 0.27 21.80 9.54
C CYS A 186 -1.25 21.92 9.80
N GLN A 187 -2.07 22.14 8.77
CA GLN A 187 -3.52 21.92 8.90
C GLN A 187 -3.77 20.41 9.04
N GLY A 188 -4.28 19.99 10.21
CA GLY A 188 -4.49 18.58 10.56
C GLY A 188 -3.63 18.14 11.75
N LYS A 189 -4.02 18.53 12.98
CA LYS A 189 -3.35 18.13 14.23
C LYS A 189 -3.62 16.67 14.61
N GLY A 190 -3.36 15.72 13.72
CA GLY A 190 -3.58 14.31 14.00
C GLY A 190 -2.74 13.37 13.14
N GLN A 191 -2.49 12.19 13.68
CA GLN A 191 -1.76 11.14 12.99
C GLN A 191 -2.64 10.48 11.92
N ILE A 192 -2.00 9.94 10.88
CA ILE A 192 -2.64 9.03 9.94
C ILE A 192 -2.14 7.63 10.29
N ARG A 193 -3.06 6.75 10.67
CA ARG A 193 -2.82 5.33 10.94
C ARG A 193 -3.35 4.52 9.76
N VAL A 194 -2.55 3.61 9.24
CA VAL A 194 -2.87 2.86 8.02
C VAL A 194 -2.61 1.38 8.17
N ALA A 195 -3.48 0.57 7.56
CA ALA A 195 -3.29 -0.85 7.37
C ALA A 195 -3.84 -1.24 5.99
N ALA A 196 -3.44 -2.41 5.49
CA ALA A 196 -3.92 -2.88 4.20
C ALA A 196 -4.13 -4.40 4.18
N ALA A 197 -5.17 -4.84 3.48
CA ALA A 197 -5.44 -6.22 3.15
C ALA A 197 -5.70 -6.36 1.65
N HIS A 198 -5.26 -7.46 1.05
CA HIS A 198 -5.42 -7.69 -0.38
C HIS A 198 -5.93 -9.08 -0.69
N ILE A 199 -6.84 -9.16 -1.66
CA ILE A 199 -7.31 -10.45 -2.19
C ILE A 199 -6.40 -10.86 -3.34
N THR A 200 -5.86 -12.08 -3.31
CA THR A 200 -4.99 -12.61 -4.38
C THR A 200 -5.83 -13.03 -5.58
N PHE A 201 -5.78 -12.25 -6.66
CA PHE A 201 -6.59 -12.51 -7.86
C PHE A 201 -5.85 -13.35 -8.89
N ALA A 202 -4.52 -13.19 -8.99
CA ALA A 202 -3.72 -13.82 -10.04
C ALA A 202 -2.43 -14.42 -9.47
N GLY A 203 -2.14 -15.67 -9.82
CA GLY A 203 -0.87 -16.33 -9.55
C GLY A 203 0.17 -15.88 -10.56
N ARG A 204 1.19 -15.14 -10.12
CA ARG A 204 2.24 -14.64 -11.05
C ARG A 204 3.20 -15.73 -11.51
N ILE A 205 3.36 -16.79 -10.72
CA ILE A 205 4.16 -17.96 -11.07
C ILE A 205 3.28 -19.05 -11.70
N SER A 206 2.12 -19.34 -11.13
CA SER A 206 1.26 -20.43 -11.60
C SER A 206 0.40 -20.08 -12.82
N GLY A 207 0.10 -18.79 -13.02
CA GLY A 207 -0.83 -18.34 -14.05
C GLY A 207 -2.31 -18.51 -13.68
N ASP A 208 -2.61 -18.97 -12.46
CA ASP A 208 -3.98 -19.17 -12.00
C ASP A 208 -4.72 -17.85 -11.80
N PHE A 209 -6.05 -17.88 -11.92
CA PHE A 209 -6.93 -16.77 -11.62
C PHE A 209 -8.07 -17.20 -10.72
N ILE A 210 -8.47 -16.31 -9.81
CA ILE A 210 -9.63 -16.50 -8.96
C ILE A 210 -10.93 -16.51 -9.79
N GLU A 211 -11.90 -17.34 -9.39
CA GLU A 211 -13.22 -17.36 -10.02
C GLU A 211 -14.09 -16.16 -9.60
N PRO A 212 -14.91 -15.58 -10.48
CA PRO A 212 -15.75 -14.41 -10.15
C PRO A 212 -16.65 -14.58 -8.93
N LYS A 213 -17.23 -15.77 -8.72
CA LYS A 213 -18.09 -16.06 -7.56
C LYS A 213 -17.31 -16.00 -6.23
N GLU A 214 -16.03 -16.40 -6.26
CA GLU A 214 -15.15 -16.34 -5.09
C GLU A 214 -14.69 -14.91 -4.82
N VAL A 215 -14.50 -14.11 -5.89
CA VAL A 215 -14.25 -12.67 -5.77
C VAL A 215 -15.39 -11.98 -5.01
N GLU A 216 -16.63 -12.11 -5.47
CA GLU A 216 -17.79 -11.45 -4.86
C GLU A 216 -17.92 -11.82 -3.37
N LYS A 217 -17.75 -13.11 -3.07
CA LYS A 217 -17.79 -13.62 -1.70
C LYS A 217 -16.67 -13.04 -0.83
N LEU A 218 -15.42 -13.08 -1.31
CA LEU A 218 -14.28 -12.59 -0.54
C LEU A 218 -14.30 -11.08 -0.38
N GLU A 219 -14.73 -10.32 -1.38
CA GLU A 219 -14.92 -8.87 -1.28
C GLU A 219 -15.93 -8.52 -0.19
N PHE A 220 -17.05 -9.25 -0.14
CA PHE A 220 -18.05 -9.06 0.92
C PHE A 220 -17.47 -9.40 2.31
N GLN A 221 -16.84 -10.57 2.46
CA GLN A 221 -16.30 -11.03 3.74
C GLN A 221 -15.15 -10.16 4.25
N ALA A 222 -14.20 -9.81 3.37
CA ALA A 222 -13.06 -8.97 3.71
C ALA A 222 -13.48 -7.51 3.94
N GLY A 223 -14.41 -7.00 3.12
CA GLY A 223 -14.99 -5.67 3.30
C GLY A 223 -15.68 -5.53 4.65
N LYS A 224 -16.47 -6.53 5.05
CA LYS A 224 -17.07 -6.59 6.39
C LYS A 224 -16.00 -6.55 7.49
N GLY A 225 -14.96 -7.38 7.40
CA GLY A 225 -13.87 -7.40 8.39
C GLY A 225 -13.12 -6.07 8.49
N CYS A 226 -12.91 -5.37 7.36
CA CYS A 226 -12.32 -4.03 7.34
C CYS A 226 -13.21 -3.01 8.06
N LEU A 227 -14.53 -3.02 7.79
CA LEU A 227 -15.48 -2.11 8.43
C LEU A 227 -15.61 -2.38 9.93
N GLU A 228 -15.69 -3.65 10.35
CA GLU A 228 -15.70 -4.02 11.76
C GLU A 228 -14.42 -3.57 12.47
N THR A 229 -13.27 -3.68 11.81
CA THR A 229 -12.01 -3.17 12.34
C THR A 229 -12.06 -1.67 12.58
N LEU A 230 -12.57 -0.89 11.61
CA LEU A 230 -12.70 0.56 11.70
C LEU A 230 -13.66 0.99 12.81
N ILE A 231 -14.83 0.34 12.93
CA ILE A 231 -15.83 0.62 13.96
C ILE A 231 -15.26 0.41 15.37
N ASN A 232 -14.38 -0.59 15.52
CA ASN A 232 -13.77 -0.93 16.81
C ASN A 232 -12.56 -0.04 17.17
N GLN A 233 -12.11 0.83 16.26
CA GLN A 233 -11.03 1.77 16.61
C GLN A 233 -11.54 2.89 17.51
N GLN A 234 -10.77 3.18 18.55
CA GLN A 234 -11.00 4.35 19.39
C GLN A 234 -10.08 5.48 18.96
N ILE A 235 -10.66 6.66 18.77
CA ILE A 235 -9.93 7.92 18.59
C ILE A 235 -10.17 8.74 19.84
N ASP A 236 -9.10 9.28 20.42
CA ASP A 236 -9.20 10.20 21.56
C ASP A 236 -10.14 11.36 21.17
N PRO A 237 -11.15 11.71 22.01
CA PRO A 237 -12.03 12.85 21.75
C PRO A 237 -11.30 14.15 21.41
N ALA A 238 -10.10 14.38 21.96
CA ALA A 238 -9.26 15.53 21.64
C ALA A 238 -8.73 15.54 20.20
N ASN A 239 -8.66 14.35 19.57
CA ASN A 239 -8.19 14.13 18.21
C ASN A 239 -9.35 13.80 17.25
N LEU A 240 -10.61 14.03 17.63
CA LEU A 240 -11.73 13.92 16.71
C LEU A 240 -11.86 15.15 15.82
N HIS A 241 -12.36 14.95 14.61
CA HIS A 241 -12.77 16.05 13.76
C HIS A 241 -13.93 16.80 14.44
N PRO A 242 -13.86 18.14 14.58
CA PRO A 242 -14.95 18.92 15.15
C PRO A 242 -16.26 18.70 14.38
N VAL A 243 -17.38 18.64 15.12
CA VAL A 243 -18.72 18.57 14.50
C VAL A 243 -19.18 19.94 14.01
N GLU A 244 -18.80 21.00 14.72
CA GLU A 244 -19.09 22.38 14.33
C GLU A 244 -18.49 22.69 12.94
N ASP A 245 -19.28 23.32 12.08
CA ASP A 245 -18.96 23.64 10.68
C ASP A 245 -18.56 22.44 9.79
N SER A 246 -18.76 21.21 10.26
CA SER A 246 -18.57 20.00 9.47
C SER A 246 -19.84 19.60 8.71
N VAL A 247 -19.71 18.68 7.75
CA VAL A 247 -20.87 18.10 7.04
C VAL A 247 -21.84 17.33 7.94
N TRP A 248 -21.48 17.12 9.21
CA TRP A 248 -22.28 16.42 10.21
C TRP A 248 -23.02 17.37 11.17
N SER A 249 -22.89 18.68 11.01
CA SER A 249 -23.44 19.71 11.91
C SER A 249 -24.97 19.90 11.79
N CYS A 250 -25.72 18.87 11.42
CA CYS A 250 -27.15 18.91 11.14
C CYS A 250 -28.00 19.17 12.39
#